data_AF-A0A815XJ61-F1
#
_entry.id   AF-A0A815XJ61-F1
#
_cell.length_a   1.000
_cell.length_b   1.000
_cell.length_c   1.000
_cell.angle_alpha   90.00
_cell.angle_beta   90.00
_cell.angle_gamma   90.00
#
_symmetry.space_group_name_H-M   'P 1'
#
loop_
_entity.id
_entity.type
_entity.pdbx_description
1 polymer ?
#
loop_
_entity_poly.entity_id
_entity_poly.type
_entity_poly.pdbx_seq_one_letter_code
_entity_poly.pdbx_strand_id
1 'polypeptide(L)'
;DSSTTTARAILKYLYPRPSPNFKLSDIHPTTAAYIVDCSKNCHPDDRSTTKQIRRSMSNYFASIKHRKKRKTILLNAGGGRNQ
;
A
#
# COMPACT_ATOMS: atom_id res chain seq x y z
N ASP A 1 -11.51 2.07 -11.58
CA ASP A 1 -10.65 2.14 -10.37
C ASP A 1 -11.50 2.24 -9.11
N SER A 2 -10.97 1.84 -7.94
CA SER A 2 -11.71 1.83 -6.66
C SER A 2 -11.08 2.78 -5.64
N SER A 3 -11.81 3.14 -4.58
CA SER A 3 -11.31 3.95 -3.45
C SER A 3 -10.05 3.35 -2.84
N THR A 4 -9.92 2.01 -2.81
CA THR A 4 -8.71 1.36 -2.29
C THR A 4 -7.49 1.54 -3.20
N THR A 5 -7.69 1.62 -4.51
CA THR A 5 -6.62 1.90 -5.50
C THR A 5 -6.19 3.36 -5.41
N THR A 6 -7.16 4.27 -5.33
CA THR A 6 -6.91 5.72 -5.21
C THR A 6 -6.18 6.05 -3.91
N ALA A 7 -6.57 5.46 -2.79
CA ALA A 7 -5.84 5.61 -1.53
C ALA A 7 -4.37 5.18 -1.63
N ARG A 8 -4.08 4.08 -2.35
CA ARG A 8 -2.70 3.63 -2.59
C ARG A 8 -1.93 4.57 -3.50
N ALA A 9 -2.58 5.16 -4.51
CA ALA A 9 -1.97 6.14 -5.38
C ALA A 9 -1.58 7.42 -4.61
N ILE A 10 -2.50 7.93 -3.78
CA ILE A 10 -2.24 9.09 -2.92
C ILE A 10 -1.10 8.79 -1.94
N LEU A 11 -1.10 7.61 -1.29
CA LEU A 11 0.00 7.21 -0.40
C LEU A 11 1.34 7.14 -1.13
N LYS A 12 1.38 6.62 -2.36
CA LYS A 12 2.61 6.56 -3.16
C LYS A 12 3.11 7.95 -3.54
N TYR A 13 2.21 8.90 -3.77
CA TYR A 13 2.56 10.28 -4.06
C TYR A 13 3.12 11.01 -2.82
N LEU A 14 2.44 10.92 -1.68
CA LEU A 14 2.85 11.57 -0.43
C LEU A 14 4.10 10.91 0.19
N TYR A 15 4.21 9.59 0.06
CA TYR A 15 5.28 8.78 0.64
C TYR A 15 5.90 7.91 -0.47
N PRO A 16 6.72 8.46 -1.38
CA PRO A 16 7.29 7.67 -2.48
C PRO A 16 8.38 6.70 -2.02
N ARG A 17 9.05 6.99 -0.91
CA ARG A 17 10.15 6.19 -0.33
C ARG A 17 10.08 6.17 1.21
N PRO A 18 8.98 5.69 1.82
CA PRO A 18 8.87 5.62 3.27
C PRO A 18 9.90 4.64 3.83
N SER A 19 10.30 4.85 5.08
CA SER A 19 11.17 3.92 5.79
C SER A 19 10.54 2.51 5.80
N PRO A 20 11.33 1.42 5.73
CA PRO A 20 10.80 0.06 5.83
C PRO A 20 10.05 -0.25 7.13
N ASN A 21 10.28 0.56 8.16
CA ASN A 21 9.61 0.47 9.45
C ASN A 21 8.45 1.47 9.60
N PHE A 22 8.23 2.33 8.60
CA PHE A 22 7.14 3.30 8.60
C PHE A 22 5.81 2.57 8.46
N LYS A 23 4.86 2.91 9.32
CA LYS A 23 3.54 2.30 9.44
C LYS A 23 2.46 3.36 9.21
N LEU A 24 1.25 2.89 8.93
CA LEU A 24 0.07 3.78 8.84
C LEU A 24 -0.17 4.57 10.14
N SER A 25 0.20 4.01 11.30
CA SER A 25 0.12 4.69 12.61
C SER A 25 1.04 5.90 12.73
N ASP A 26 2.07 5.98 11.89
CA ASP A 26 3.07 7.05 11.93
C ASP A 26 2.60 8.26 11.11
N ILE A 27 1.51 8.12 10.35
CA ILE A 27 0.84 9.20 9.64
C ILE A 27 -0.07 9.94 10.62
N HIS A 28 -0.04 11.27 10.57
CA HIS A 28 -0.94 12.09 11.38
C HIS A 28 -2.41 11.70 11.10
N PRO A 29 -3.26 11.53 12.13
CA PRO A 29 -4.63 11.02 11.95
C PRO A 29 -5.46 11.82 10.94
N THR A 30 -5.28 13.14 10.88
CA THR A 30 -5.99 13.99 9.91
C THR A 30 -5.57 13.71 8.47
N THR A 31 -4.29 13.48 8.20
CA THR A 31 -3.80 13.09 6.87
C THR A 31 -4.37 11.73 6.48
N ALA A 32 -4.42 10.77 7.41
CA ALA A 32 -5.00 9.46 7.14
C ALA A 32 -6.51 9.54 6.84
N ALA A 33 -7.26 10.37 7.57
CA ALA A 33 -8.68 10.62 7.30
C ALA A 33 -8.88 11.31 5.95
N TYR A 34 -8.08 12.33 5.64
CA TYR A 34 -8.13 13.05 4.37
C TYR A 34 -7.92 12.12 3.17
N ILE A 35 -6.97 11.19 3.25
CA ILE A 35 -6.73 10.20 2.17
C ILE A 35 -7.97 9.32 1.96
N VAL A 36 -8.63 8.88 3.04
CA VAL A 36 -9.84 8.07 2.97
C VAL A 36 -10.98 8.85 2.30
N ASP A 37 -11.21 10.07 2.75
CA ASP A 37 -12.31 10.91 2.26
C ASP A 37 -12.10 11.28 0.79
N CYS A 38 -10.89 11.69 0.43
CA CYS A 38 -10.52 11.98 -0.96
C CYS A 38 -10.73 10.75 -1.84
N SER A 39 -10.33 9.57 -1.38
CA SER A 39 -10.49 8.32 -2.14
C SER A 39 -11.95 7.95 -2.40
N LYS A 40 -12.83 8.16 -1.41
CA LYS A 40 -14.27 7.93 -1.57
C LYS A 40 -14.94 8.99 -2.46
N ASN A 41 -14.53 10.24 -2.33
CA ASN A 41 -15.05 11.32 -3.18
C ASN A 41 -14.69 11.13 -4.66
N CYS A 42 -13.52 10.53 -4.95
CA CYS A 42 -13.15 10.15 -6.32
C CYS A 42 -13.96 8.97 -6.87
N HIS A 43 -14.56 8.15 -6.00
CA HIS A 43 -15.30 6.94 -6.38
C HIS A 43 -16.60 6.82 -5.55
N PRO A 44 -17.60 7.68 -5.79
CA PRO A 44 -18.83 7.70 -5.01
C PRO A 44 -19.61 6.37 -5.09
N ASP A 45 -19.49 5.63 -6.19
CA ASP A 45 -20.14 4.33 -6.39
C ASP A 45 -19.37 3.14 -5.78
N ASP A 46 -18.14 3.35 -5.33
CA ASP A 46 -17.32 2.27 -4.78
C ASP A 46 -17.75 1.92 -3.34
N ARG A 47 -18.15 0.67 -3.14
CA ARG A 47 -18.66 0.15 -1.86
C ARG A 47 -17.55 -0.15 -0.83
N SER A 48 -16.34 0.34 -1.05
CA SER A 48 -15.22 0.17 -0.12
C SER A 48 -15.48 0.91 1.18
N THR A 49 -15.58 0.15 2.26
CA THR A 49 -15.67 0.70 3.61
C THR A 49 -14.37 1.44 3.99
N THR A 50 -14.49 2.40 4.92
CA THR A 50 -13.31 3.07 5.52
C THR A 50 -12.30 2.05 6.07
N LYS A 51 -12.78 0.95 6.63
CA LYS A 51 -11.94 -0.16 7.14
C LYS A 51 -11.15 -0.84 6.01
N GLN A 52 -11.78 -1.11 4.87
CA GLN A 52 -11.10 -1.69 3.70
C GLN A 52 -10.04 -0.74 3.13
N ILE A 53 -10.34 0.56 3.06
CA ILE A 53 -9.39 1.58 2.61
C ILE A 53 -8.19 1.66 3.56
N ARG A 54 -8.42 1.77 4.88
CA ARG A 54 -7.33 1.76 5.88
C ARG A 54 -6.51 0.46 5.86
N ARG A 55 -7.15 -0.69 5.62
CA ARG A 55 -6.43 -1.97 5.44
C ARG A 55 -5.54 -1.94 4.20
N SER A 56 -6.03 -1.40 3.08
CA SER A 56 -5.26 -1.21 1.85
C SER A 56 -4.04 -0.29 2.08
N MET A 57 -4.23 0.81 2.81
CA MET A 57 -3.17 1.72 3.22
C MET A 57 -2.10 1.02 4.08
N SER A 58 -2.49 0.23 5.08
CA SER A 58 -1.55 -0.55 5.89
C SER A 58 -0.77 -1.57 5.05
N ASN A 59 -1.45 -2.26 4.14
CA ASN A 59 -0.83 -3.23 3.23
C ASN A 59 0.21 -2.57 2.31
N TYR A 60 0.00 -1.31 1.90
CA TYR A 60 0.98 -0.55 1.12
C TYR A 60 2.32 -0.45 1.87
N PHE A 61 2.32 0.00 3.12
CA PHE A 61 3.55 0.11 3.91
C PHE A 61 4.17 -1.25 4.24
N ALA A 62 3.34 -2.26 4.54
CA ALA A 62 3.82 -3.63 4.74
C ALA A 62 4.54 -4.17 3.49
N SER A 63 4.03 -3.87 2.28
CA SER A 63 4.66 -4.30 1.03
C SER A 63 6.06 -3.71 0.81
N ILE A 64 6.36 -2.55 1.40
CA ILE A 64 7.66 -1.87 1.30
C ILE A 64 8.70 -2.57 2.18
N LYS A 65 8.30 -3.02 3.38
CA LYS A 65 9.14 -3.85 4.26
C LYS A 65 9.61 -5.13 3.54
N HIS A 66 8.71 -5.79 2.81
CA HIS A 66 9.03 -7.01 2.06
C HIS A 66 9.90 -6.76 0.81
N ARG A 67 9.88 -5.56 0.21
CA ARG A 67 10.73 -5.23 -0.94
C ARG A 67 12.21 -5.11 -0.60
N LYS A 68 12.59 -4.81 0.65
CA LYS A 68 14.01 -4.86 1.07
C LYS A 68 14.50 -6.27 1.37
N LYS A 69 13.63 -7.20 1.77
CA LYS A 69 13.99 -8.61 2.03
C LYS A 69 13.97 -9.49 0.77
N ARG A 70 13.24 -9.09 -0.28
CA ARG A 70 13.24 -9.74 -1.60
C ARG A 70 14.38 -9.28 -2.53
N LYS A 71 15.51 -8.81 -1.98
CA LYS A 71 16.77 -8.60 -2.73
C LYS A 71 17.86 -9.62 -2.40
N THR A 72 17.57 -10.62 -1.56
CA THR A 72 18.54 -11.66 -1.12
C THR A 72 18.11 -13.08 -1.50
N ILE A 73 17.06 -13.24 -2.33
CA ILE A 73 16.66 -14.56 -2.84
C ILE A 73 16.70 -14.53 -4.36
N LEU A 74 17.90 -14.29 -4.90
CA LEU A 74 18.30 -14.91 -6.15
C LEU A 74 19.30 -15.99 -5.74
N LEU A 75 18.77 -17.12 -5.27
CA LEU A 75 19.58 -18.32 -5.12
C LEU A 75 19.98 -18.73 -6.52
N ASN A 76 21.29 -18.73 -6.72
CA ASN A 76 21.95 -19.45 -7.77
C ASN A 76 21.51 -20.93 -7.67
N ALA A 77 20.63 -21.37 -8.57
CA ALA A 77 20.40 -22.76 -8.90
C ALA A 77 19.86 -22.80 -10.32
N GLY A 78 20.77 -23.01 -11.28
CA GLY A 78 20.40 -23.47 -12.59
C GLY A 78 19.73 -24.85 -12.50
N GLY A 79 18.78 -25.12 -13.41
CA GLY A 79 18.33 -26.47 -13.71
C GLY A 79 16.82 -26.66 -13.79
N GLY A 80 16.32 -26.87 -15.01
CA GLY A 80 15.19 -27.78 -15.26
C GLY A 80 13.78 -27.17 -15.33
N ARG A 81 13.30 -26.95 -16.56
CA ARG A 81 11.87 -27.00 -16.91
C ARG A 81 11.37 -28.44 -16.71
N ASN A 82 10.37 -28.69 -15.86
CA ASN A 82 9.22 -29.55 -16.18
C ASN A 82 8.21 -29.69 -15.02
N GLN A 83 6.93 -29.59 -15.40
CA GLN A 83 5.66 -29.74 -14.67
C GLN A 83 5.12 -28.53 -13.91
#